data_AF-A0A2E6H7J8-F1
#
_entry.id   AF-A0A2E6H7J8-F1
#
_cell.length_a   1.000
_cell.length_b   1.000
_cell.length_c   1.000
_cell.angle_alpha   90.00
_cell.angle_beta   90.00
_cell.angle_gamma   90.00
#
_symmetry.space_group_name_H-M   'P 1'
#
loop_
_entity.id
_entity.type
_entity.pdbx_description
1 polymer ?
#
loop_
_entity_poly.entity_id
_entity_poly.type
_entity_poly.pdbx_seq_one_letter_code
_entity_poly.pdbx_strand_id
1 'polypeptide(L)'
;MKHACNVLVLFLMVLFVMQGCSKYQKDKLPPVQRQTTETSTTKDTTLSLDEDDTTVEDSQTNTDDSEADDQTTDKPPVVVEKSLEDLLDIFFGTFVLPINKVGEAFDTRVDYERLHDLRTKKDKTFINLVTKIERKFRAADALKGKSDAYKKAFYVNAYNYFAIRLINRFYIKDGKRLKSILDLSEGFNKHQIFDARFIRVHSEELVSLNTVEKKYLSGLTNDQDGRYHFAVICVSKGCPITLNKAYREEILETQLDEVTKASLLLPRMIKHDNDDKKTYLTKLFDWYEDHFVADKGSVKAFIQHHGGDILHKVKFQKYDWTLNGLTSETVIDEDDKPELPSEEEQQGGEGSGEGADSGDEDRANPCAALIQSEQEKVISVCRNLISGKEHKLTKNTVTEANLCIIRNREADLYIIRGELNSKDKKEVESVVEVDFGAVAKVENNGYFTWETKHEYREEASFHPDELTLKFRQNTKGVRRSLRKIVVGCE
;
A
#
# COMPACT_ATOMS: atom_id res chain seq x y z
N MET A 1 -40.17 2.37 -57.31
CA MET A 1 -39.89 1.72 -56.01
C MET A 1 -38.39 1.67 -55.66
N LYS A 2 -37.65 2.78 -55.80
CA LYS A 2 -36.30 2.95 -55.18
C LYS A 2 -36.09 4.32 -54.51
N HIS A 3 -37.09 5.23 -54.56
CA HIS A 3 -37.05 6.53 -53.87
C HIS A 3 -37.92 6.62 -52.61
N ALA A 4 -38.70 5.59 -52.28
CA ALA A 4 -39.49 5.56 -51.04
C ALA A 4 -38.73 4.97 -49.84
N CYS A 5 -37.61 4.26 -50.05
CA CYS A 5 -36.85 3.63 -48.97
C CYS A 5 -35.82 4.59 -48.32
N ASN A 6 -35.29 5.57 -49.06
CA ASN A 6 -34.29 6.51 -48.54
C ASN A 6 -34.88 7.70 -47.75
N VAL A 7 -36.18 7.99 -47.88
CA VAL A 7 -36.84 9.06 -47.12
C VAL A 7 -37.23 8.58 -45.70
N LEU A 8 -37.48 7.28 -45.52
CA LEU A 8 -37.82 6.70 -44.22
C LEU A 8 -36.61 6.54 -43.29
N VAL A 9 -35.41 6.30 -43.85
CA VAL A 9 -34.16 6.17 -43.09
C VAL A 9 -33.62 7.52 -42.63
N LEU A 10 -33.86 8.60 -43.39
CA LEU A 10 -33.46 9.96 -42.99
C LEU A 10 -34.39 10.56 -41.91
N PHE A 11 -35.69 10.20 -41.92
CA PHE A 11 -36.66 10.67 -40.91
C PHE A 11 -36.47 10.01 -39.53
N LEU A 12 -35.99 8.76 -39.49
CA LEU A 12 -35.68 8.06 -38.24
C LEU A 12 -34.37 8.52 -37.58
N MET A 13 -33.42 9.08 -38.34
CA MET A 13 -32.18 9.64 -37.76
C MET A 13 -32.31 11.09 -37.25
N VAL A 14 -33.29 11.87 -37.71
CA VAL A 14 -33.49 13.26 -37.24
C VAL A 14 -34.36 13.34 -35.97
N LEU A 15 -35.22 12.34 -35.71
CA LEU A 15 -35.98 12.26 -34.45
C LEU A 15 -35.15 11.82 -33.24
N PHE A 16 -33.99 11.19 -33.43
CA PHE A 16 -33.09 10.80 -32.33
C PHE A 16 -32.07 11.87 -31.92
N VAL A 17 -31.96 12.98 -32.66
CA VAL A 17 -30.99 14.07 -32.38
C VAL A 17 -31.65 15.30 -31.72
N MET A 18 -32.99 15.33 -31.57
CA MET A 18 -33.73 16.49 -31.05
C MET A 18 -34.61 16.21 -29.81
N GLN A 19 -34.23 15.24 -28.97
CA GLN A 19 -34.77 15.08 -27.60
C GLN A 19 -33.69 15.05 -26.50
N GLY A 20 -32.49 15.55 -26.80
CA GLY A 20 -31.36 15.63 -25.85
C GLY A 20 -31.03 17.05 -25.40
N CYS A 21 -32.02 17.89 -25.12
CA CYS A 21 -31.83 19.16 -24.44
C CYS A 21 -33.02 19.42 -23.51
N SER A 22 -32.89 19.10 -22.22
CA SER A 22 -33.60 19.83 -21.18
C SER A 22 -32.87 19.72 -19.85
N LYS A 23 -32.75 20.88 -19.21
CA LYS A 23 -32.10 21.16 -17.93
C LYS A 23 -32.57 20.17 -16.86
N TYR A 24 -31.65 19.54 -16.13
CA TYR A 24 -32.00 18.91 -14.86
C TYR A 24 -31.80 19.93 -13.74
N GLN A 25 -32.95 20.38 -13.24
CA GLN A 25 -33.14 21.33 -12.17
C GLN A 25 -32.89 20.63 -10.83
N LYS A 26 -32.25 21.33 -9.89
CA LYS A 26 -32.11 20.91 -8.48
C LYS A 26 -33.49 20.79 -7.84
N ASP A 27 -33.96 19.57 -7.59
CA ASP A 27 -35.06 19.33 -6.68
C ASP A 27 -34.55 18.72 -5.37
N LYS A 28 -34.89 19.38 -4.26
CA LYS A 28 -34.61 18.97 -2.89
C LYS A 28 -35.33 17.65 -2.60
N LEU A 29 -34.61 16.66 -2.07
CA LEU A 29 -35.19 15.44 -1.50
C LEU A 29 -36.10 15.80 -0.30
N PRO A 30 -37.38 15.39 -0.29
CA PRO A 30 -38.23 15.44 0.90
C PRO A 30 -37.86 14.31 1.88
N PRO A 31 -38.20 14.42 3.18
CA PRO A 31 -37.77 13.46 4.19
C PRO A 31 -38.55 12.15 4.04
N VAL A 32 -37.84 11.01 4.03
CA VAL A 32 -38.46 9.69 3.91
C VAL A 32 -38.93 9.19 5.28
N GLN A 33 -40.25 9.04 5.41
CA GLN A 33 -40.92 8.27 6.45
C GLN A 33 -40.84 6.77 6.17
N ARG A 34 -40.94 5.98 7.25
CA ARG A 34 -40.87 4.51 7.32
C ARG A 34 -42.00 3.76 6.58
N GLN A 35 -41.70 2.48 6.28
CA GLN A 35 -42.55 1.35 5.83
C GLN A 35 -42.92 1.36 4.33
N THR A 36 -42.94 0.25 3.58
CA THR A 36 -42.80 -1.19 3.84
C THR A 36 -42.44 -1.88 2.51
N THR A 37 -41.79 -3.05 2.62
CA THR A 37 -41.53 -4.10 1.62
C THR A 37 -42.32 -4.07 0.29
N GLU A 38 -41.57 -3.98 -0.83
CA GLU A 38 -41.86 -4.69 -2.08
C GLU A 38 -40.54 -5.08 -2.77
N THR A 39 -40.47 -6.35 -3.13
CA THR A 39 -39.27 -7.07 -3.60
C THR A 39 -38.98 -6.75 -5.06
N SER A 40 -37.83 -6.13 -5.34
CA SER A 40 -37.25 -6.06 -6.69
C SER A 40 -36.08 -7.03 -6.77
N THR A 41 -36.18 -8.02 -7.65
CA THR A 41 -35.16 -9.03 -7.91
C THR A 41 -33.95 -8.42 -8.61
N THR A 42 -32.96 -7.98 -7.85
CA THR A 42 -31.56 -8.01 -8.27
C THR A 42 -31.06 -9.45 -8.12
N LYS A 43 -30.42 -10.00 -9.16
CA LYS A 43 -29.67 -11.25 -9.02
C LYS A 43 -28.51 -10.97 -8.06
N ASP A 44 -28.64 -11.38 -6.80
CA ASP A 44 -27.56 -11.30 -5.80
C ASP A 44 -26.46 -12.30 -6.18
N THR A 45 -25.37 -11.80 -6.76
CA THR A 45 -24.17 -12.61 -7.01
C THR A 45 -23.41 -12.77 -5.68
N THR A 46 -23.56 -13.95 -5.08
CA THR A 46 -22.76 -14.36 -3.91
C THR A 46 -21.53 -15.12 -4.41
N LEU A 47 -20.33 -14.69 -4.00
CA LEU A 47 -19.09 -15.43 -4.24
C LEU A 47 -18.62 -15.99 -2.90
N SER A 48 -18.36 -17.30 -2.82
CA SER A 48 -17.87 -17.91 -1.58
C SER A 48 -16.34 -17.86 -1.51
N LEU A 49 -15.80 -17.38 -0.39
CA LEU A 49 -14.40 -17.58 -0.01
C LEU A 49 -14.19 -18.84 0.86
N ASP A 50 -15.28 -19.44 1.37
CA ASP A 50 -15.28 -20.40 2.47
C ASP A 50 -15.03 -21.88 2.03
N GLU A 51 -14.81 -22.15 0.74
CA GLU A 51 -14.82 -23.53 0.19
C GLU A 51 -13.57 -24.41 0.46
N ASP A 52 -12.62 -23.98 1.29
CA ASP A 52 -11.42 -24.78 1.61
C ASP A 52 -11.15 -24.96 3.12
N ASP A 53 -12.10 -24.59 3.99
CA ASP A 53 -11.97 -24.78 5.45
C ASP A 53 -12.35 -26.24 5.83
N THR A 54 -11.44 -27.19 5.59
CA THR A 54 -11.57 -28.53 6.16
C THR A 54 -11.37 -28.42 7.66
N THR A 55 -12.47 -28.63 8.39
CA THR A 55 -12.58 -28.76 9.84
C THR A 55 -11.38 -29.48 10.47
N VAL A 56 -10.58 -28.75 11.23
CA VAL A 56 -9.73 -29.34 12.28
C VAL A 56 -10.65 -29.59 13.46
N GLU A 57 -11.10 -30.84 13.62
CA GLU A 57 -11.81 -31.28 14.82
C GLU A 57 -10.83 -31.31 15.99
N ASP A 58 -10.98 -30.38 16.94
CA ASP A 58 -10.36 -30.46 18.26
C ASP A 58 -11.09 -31.53 19.07
N SER A 59 -10.47 -32.69 19.24
CA SER A 59 -10.97 -33.76 20.11
C SER A 59 -10.72 -33.41 21.58
N GLN A 60 -11.72 -32.80 22.21
CA GLN A 60 -11.77 -32.73 23.68
C GLN A 60 -12.09 -34.12 24.25
N THR A 61 -11.08 -34.84 24.72
CA THR A 61 -11.26 -35.99 25.61
C THR A 61 -11.37 -35.49 27.05
N ASN A 62 -12.59 -35.54 27.60
CA ASN A 62 -12.82 -35.48 29.04
C ASN A 62 -12.41 -36.82 29.67
N THR A 63 -11.46 -36.78 30.59
CA THR A 63 -11.30 -37.80 31.64
C THR A 63 -11.12 -37.08 32.96
N ASP A 64 -12.15 -37.17 33.80
CA ASP A 64 -12.06 -37.06 35.25
C ASP A 64 -11.10 -38.16 35.73
N ASP A 65 -10.09 -37.78 36.51
CA ASP A 65 -9.65 -38.57 37.66
C ASP A 65 -8.81 -37.67 38.57
N SER A 66 -9.27 -37.58 39.82
CA SER A 66 -8.60 -36.90 40.92
C SER A 66 -7.58 -37.85 41.54
N GLU A 67 -6.31 -37.46 41.57
CA GLU A 67 -5.38 -37.85 42.64
C GLU A 67 -4.21 -36.87 42.70
N ALA A 68 -3.88 -36.47 43.93
CA ALA A 68 -2.87 -35.48 44.25
C ALA A 68 -1.49 -36.14 44.32
N ASP A 69 -0.48 -35.56 43.65
CA ASP A 69 0.87 -35.51 44.22
C ASP A 69 1.71 -34.36 43.61
N ASP A 70 2.64 -33.90 44.43
CA ASP A 70 3.54 -32.76 44.31
C ASP A 70 4.41 -32.73 43.03
N GLN A 71 4.32 -31.65 42.23
CA GLN A 71 5.41 -31.19 41.33
C GLN A 71 5.12 -29.81 40.69
N THR A 72 6.04 -28.87 40.93
CA THR A 72 6.41 -27.71 40.10
C THR A 72 5.40 -27.26 39.03
N THR A 73 4.65 -26.19 39.32
CA THR A 73 3.81 -25.50 38.32
C THR A 73 4.69 -24.73 37.33
N ASP A 74 5.15 -25.41 36.29
CA ASP A 74 5.55 -24.75 35.05
C ASP A 74 4.24 -24.35 34.34
N LYS A 75 3.83 -23.09 34.51
CA LYS A 75 2.64 -22.57 33.82
C LYS A 75 2.96 -22.63 32.32
N PRO A 76 2.19 -23.37 31.50
CA PRO A 76 2.45 -23.43 30.07
C PRO A 76 2.49 -22.00 29.52
N PRO A 77 3.45 -21.67 28.64
CA PRO A 77 3.63 -20.32 28.13
C PRO A 77 2.29 -19.84 27.55
N VAL A 78 1.85 -18.66 28.00
CA VAL A 78 0.61 -18.05 27.51
C VAL A 78 0.89 -17.62 26.07
N VAL A 79 0.43 -18.41 25.11
CA VAL A 79 0.50 -18.08 23.69
C VAL A 79 -0.41 -16.88 23.44
N VAL A 80 0.16 -15.69 23.24
CA VAL A 80 -0.60 -14.47 22.98
C VAL A 80 -0.87 -14.36 21.49
N GLU A 81 -2.10 -14.70 21.09
CA GLU A 81 -2.52 -14.59 19.70
C GLU A 81 -2.33 -13.14 19.20
N LYS A 82 -1.60 -12.99 18.08
CA LYS A 82 -1.37 -11.70 17.42
C LYS A 82 -2.67 -10.92 17.17
N SER A 83 -2.55 -9.59 17.16
CA SER A 83 -3.67 -8.71 16.78
C SER A 83 -4.06 -8.90 15.31
N LEU A 84 -5.21 -8.35 14.90
CA LEU A 84 -5.62 -8.38 13.49
C LEU A 84 -4.60 -7.61 12.63
N GLU A 85 -4.15 -6.46 13.12
CA GLU A 85 -3.21 -5.57 12.47
C GLU A 85 -1.84 -6.22 12.31
N ASP A 86 -1.36 -6.98 13.30
CA ASP A 86 -0.08 -7.71 13.17
C ASP A 86 -0.15 -8.86 12.16
N LEU A 87 -1.29 -9.56 12.09
CA LEU A 87 -1.50 -10.60 11.06
C LEU A 87 -1.61 -9.99 9.66
N LEU A 88 -2.23 -8.82 9.56
CA LEU A 88 -2.30 -8.05 8.31
C LEU A 88 -0.94 -7.50 7.90
N ASP A 89 -0.08 -7.10 8.85
CA ASP A 89 1.31 -6.72 8.55
C ASP A 89 2.08 -7.90 7.95
N ILE A 90 1.89 -9.11 8.47
CA ILE A 90 2.47 -10.32 7.85
C ILE A 90 1.91 -10.48 6.43
N PHE A 91 0.59 -10.43 6.26
CA PHE A 91 -0.02 -10.63 4.94
C PHE A 91 0.42 -9.58 3.91
N PHE A 92 0.27 -8.30 4.23
CA PHE A 92 0.64 -7.23 3.30
C PHE A 92 2.16 -7.15 3.11
N GLY A 93 2.94 -7.34 4.17
CA GLY A 93 4.40 -7.33 4.11
C GLY A 93 4.95 -8.45 3.23
N THR A 94 4.32 -9.62 3.23
CA THR A 94 4.71 -10.75 2.38
C THR A 94 4.27 -10.58 0.92
N PHE A 95 3.06 -10.06 0.68
CA PHE A 95 2.45 -10.13 -0.66
C PHE A 95 2.36 -8.80 -1.40
N VAL A 96 2.58 -7.66 -0.75
CA VAL A 96 2.63 -6.35 -1.38
C VAL A 96 4.07 -5.90 -1.44
N LEU A 97 4.68 -6.08 -2.62
CA LEU A 97 6.11 -5.88 -2.81
C LEU A 97 6.40 -4.46 -3.32
N PRO A 98 7.42 -3.79 -2.78
CA PRO A 98 7.89 -2.51 -3.31
C PRO A 98 8.51 -2.71 -4.70
N ILE A 99 8.21 -1.79 -5.62
CA ILE A 99 8.81 -1.72 -6.95
C ILE A 99 9.69 -0.48 -7.00
N ASN A 100 11.00 -0.71 -6.94
CA ASN A 100 12.01 0.33 -7.00
C ASN A 100 12.73 0.26 -8.35
N LYS A 101 12.27 1.04 -9.33
CA LYS A 101 12.98 1.24 -10.59
C LYS A 101 13.74 2.57 -10.55
N VAL A 102 15.03 2.53 -10.85
CA VAL A 102 15.89 3.73 -10.83
C VAL A 102 15.29 4.82 -11.72
N GLY A 103 15.08 6.00 -11.14
CA GLY A 103 14.49 7.15 -11.84
C GLY A 103 12.97 7.15 -11.94
N GLU A 104 12.28 6.13 -11.41
CA GLU A 104 10.83 6.08 -11.30
C GLU A 104 10.39 6.36 -9.85
N ALA A 105 9.15 6.83 -9.68
CA ALA A 105 8.57 7.03 -8.35
C ALA A 105 8.31 5.69 -7.67
N PHE A 106 8.41 5.67 -6.33
CA PHE A 106 8.11 4.50 -5.51
C PHE A 106 6.71 3.96 -5.82
N ASP A 107 6.63 2.65 -5.95
CA ASP A 107 5.41 1.95 -6.30
C ASP A 107 5.34 0.60 -5.59
N THR A 108 4.18 -0.05 -5.62
CA THR A 108 3.96 -1.35 -5.00
C THR A 108 3.13 -2.25 -5.92
N ARG A 109 3.40 -3.56 -5.90
CA ARG A 109 2.62 -4.56 -6.66
C ARG A 109 2.33 -5.76 -5.80
N VAL A 110 1.24 -6.44 -6.11
CA VAL A 110 0.83 -7.64 -5.38
C VAL A 110 1.39 -8.89 -6.05
N ASP A 111 2.02 -9.78 -5.30
CA ASP A 111 2.48 -11.09 -5.79
C ASP A 111 1.31 -12.10 -5.82
N TYR A 112 0.41 -11.91 -6.80
CA TYR A 112 -0.73 -12.80 -6.99
C TYR A 112 -0.33 -14.22 -7.39
N GLU A 113 0.85 -14.39 -7.99
CA GLU A 113 1.36 -15.70 -8.38
C GLU A 113 1.73 -16.51 -7.14
N ARG A 114 2.47 -15.92 -6.20
CA ARG A 114 2.78 -16.55 -4.93
C ARG A 114 1.53 -16.82 -4.09
N LEU A 115 0.59 -15.87 -4.01
CA LEU A 115 -0.69 -16.07 -3.35
C LEU A 115 -1.46 -17.28 -3.91
N HIS A 116 -1.52 -17.39 -5.23
CA HIS A 116 -2.17 -18.50 -5.93
C HIS A 116 -1.46 -19.82 -5.67
N ASP A 117 -0.13 -19.83 -5.73
CA ASP A 117 0.70 -21.00 -5.50
C ASP A 117 0.53 -21.56 -4.10
N LEU A 118 0.62 -20.71 -3.07
CA LEU A 118 0.43 -21.12 -1.68
C LEU A 118 -0.98 -21.68 -1.44
N ARG A 119 -2.01 -21.03 -2.02
CA ARG A 119 -3.40 -21.49 -1.94
C ARG A 119 -3.58 -22.86 -2.60
N THR A 120 -3.07 -23.04 -3.83
CA THR A 120 -3.27 -24.27 -4.60
C THR A 120 -2.46 -25.45 -4.06
N LYS A 121 -1.28 -25.18 -3.52
CA LYS A 121 -0.45 -26.17 -2.81
C LYS A 121 -0.96 -26.50 -1.40
N LYS A 122 -2.02 -25.81 -0.93
CA LYS A 122 -2.57 -25.93 0.42
C LYS A 122 -1.50 -25.75 1.50
N ASP A 123 -0.67 -24.72 1.33
CA ASP A 123 0.35 -24.36 2.31
C ASP A 123 -0.30 -24.07 3.67
N LYS A 124 0.10 -24.82 4.69
CA LYS A 124 -0.54 -24.80 6.02
C LYS A 124 -0.35 -23.45 6.70
N THR A 125 0.85 -22.90 6.63
CA THR A 125 1.22 -21.59 7.20
C THR A 125 0.36 -20.47 6.61
N PHE A 126 0.20 -20.47 5.29
CA PHE A 126 -0.66 -19.53 4.58
C PHE A 126 -2.14 -19.69 4.92
N ILE A 127 -2.66 -20.92 4.93
CA ILE A 127 -4.05 -21.20 5.30
C ILE A 127 -4.31 -20.74 6.74
N ASN A 128 -3.42 -21.05 7.68
CA ASN A 128 -3.54 -20.64 9.08
C ASN A 128 -3.58 -19.10 9.23
N LEU A 129 -2.66 -18.40 8.56
CA LEU A 129 -2.63 -16.93 8.55
C LEU A 129 -3.96 -16.34 8.05
N VAL A 130 -4.44 -16.81 6.89
CA VAL A 130 -5.70 -16.38 6.29
C VAL A 130 -6.89 -16.65 7.20
N THR A 131 -6.98 -17.85 7.77
CA THR A 131 -8.07 -18.25 8.68
C THR A 131 -8.09 -17.37 9.92
N LYS A 132 -6.93 -17.07 10.52
CA LYS A 132 -6.83 -16.16 11.68
C LYS A 132 -7.29 -14.74 11.33
N ILE A 133 -6.88 -14.20 10.18
CA ILE A 133 -7.29 -12.87 9.72
C ILE A 133 -8.81 -12.82 9.50
N GLU A 134 -9.35 -13.75 8.71
CA GLU A 134 -10.78 -13.76 8.36
C GLU A 134 -11.67 -14.04 9.58
N ARG A 135 -11.21 -14.86 10.53
CA ARG A 135 -11.87 -15.06 11.84
C ARG A 135 -11.97 -13.76 12.64
N LYS A 136 -10.90 -12.98 12.70
CA LYS A 136 -10.90 -11.69 13.41
C LYS A 136 -11.76 -10.64 12.72
N PHE A 137 -11.79 -10.61 11.38
CA PHE A 137 -12.72 -9.73 10.66
C PHE A 137 -14.19 -10.07 10.92
N ARG A 138 -14.58 -11.35 10.90
CA ARG A 138 -15.99 -11.77 11.07
C ARG A 138 -16.49 -11.70 12.52
N ALA A 139 -15.60 -11.60 13.51
CA ALA A 139 -15.97 -11.59 14.93
C ALA A 139 -17.03 -10.50 15.24
N ALA A 140 -18.16 -10.89 15.84
CA ALA A 140 -19.31 -10.00 16.04
C ALA A 140 -19.01 -8.79 16.96
N ASP A 141 -18.00 -8.90 17.82
CA ASP A 141 -17.55 -7.86 18.73
C ASP A 141 -16.32 -7.08 18.21
N ALA A 142 -15.85 -7.34 16.99
CA ALA A 142 -14.65 -6.71 16.41
C ALA A 142 -14.65 -5.17 16.48
N LEU A 143 -15.84 -4.54 16.42
CA LEU A 143 -16.01 -3.09 16.44
C LEU A 143 -16.61 -2.56 17.76
N LYS A 144 -16.93 -3.43 18.72
CA LYS A 144 -17.61 -3.05 19.96
C LYS A 144 -16.68 -2.19 20.83
N GLY A 145 -17.14 -1.00 21.20
CA GLY A 145 -16.36 -0.08 22.05
C GLY A 145 -15.12 0.53 21.38
N LYS A 146 -14.94 0.32 20.08
CA LYS A 146 -13.81 0.86 19.31
C LYS A 146 -14.06 2.31 18.89
N SER A 147 -12.98 3.08 18.77
CA SER A 147 -13.01 4.46 18.29
C SER A 147 -13.39 4.52 16.80
N ASP A 148 -13.71 5.71 16.31
CA ASP A 148 -13.98 5.89 14.88
C ASP A 148 -12.71 5.76 14.04
N ALA A 149 -11.54 6.14 14.57
CA ALA A 149 -10.25 5.92 13.90
C ALA A 149 -9.96 4.42 13.73
N TYR A 150 -10.20 3.62 14.76
CA TYR A 150 -10.11 2.16 14.67
C TYR A 150 -11.04 1.59 13.59
N LYS A 151 -12.31 1.98 13.61
CA LYS A 151 -13.30 1.49 12.62
C LYS A 151 -12.90 1.87 11.19
N LYS A 152 -12.41 3.08 10.98
CA LYS A 152 -11.91 3.53 9.66
C LYS A 152 -10.72 2.68 9.20
N ALA A 153 -9.72 2.48 10.06
CA ALA A 153 -8.58 1.61 9.77
C ALA A 153 -9.03 0.17 9.47
N PHE A 154 -9.93 -0.38 10.29
CA PHE A 154 -10.51 -1.70 10.12
C PHE A 154 -11.18 -1.87 8.75
N TYR A 155 -12.01 -0.91 8.31
CA TYR A 155 -12.70 -1.01 7.02
C TYR A 155 -11.77 -0.81 5.82
N VAL A 156 -10.75 0.06 5.93
CA VAL A 156 -9.70 0.17 4.88
C VAL A 156 -8.95 -1.16 4.76
N ASN A 157 -8.51 -1.73 5.88
CA ASN A 157 -7.84 -3.03 5.93
C ASN A 157 -8.71 -4.15 5.35
N ALA A 158 -9.99 -4.22 5.76
CA ALA A 158 -10.93 -5.20 5.25
C ALA A 158 -11.08 -5.08 3.72
N TYR A 159 -11.33 -3.86 3.22
CA TYR A 159 -11.48 -3.64 1.78
C TYR A 159 -10.24 -4.14 1.01
N ASN A 160 -9.04 -3.71 1.41
CA ASN A 160 -7.81 -4.04 0.72
C ASN A 160 -7.49 -5.54 0.78
N TYR A 161 -7.58 -6.14 1.97
CA TYR A 161 -7.35 -7.57 2.18
C TYR A 161 -8.31 -8.41 1.33
N PHE A 162 -9.61 -8.14 1.42
CA PHE A 162 -10.62 -8.93 0.70
C PHE A 162 -10.60 -8.69 -0.81
N ALA A 163 -10.23 -7.49 -1.28
CA ALA A 163 -10.01 -7.26 -2.70
C ALA A 163 -8.85 -8.11 -3.24
N ILE A 164 -7.72 -8.19 -2.52
CA ILE A 164 -6.60 -9.07 -2.88
C ILE A 164 -7.01 -10.55 -2.83
N ARG A 165 -7.76 -10.97 -1.80
CA ARG A 165 -8.26 -12.35 -1.65
C ARG A 165 -9.21 -12.75 -2.76
N LEU A 166 -10.06 -11.83 -3.24
CA LEU A 166 -10.91 -12.06 -4.41
C LEU A 166 -10.06 -12.41 -5.64
N ILE A 167 -8.99 -11.64 -5.90
CA ILE A 167 -8.07 -11.94 -7.00
C ILE A 167 -7.35 -13.26 -6.77
N ASN A 168 -6.86 -13.54 -5.56
CA ASN A 168 -6.20 -14.82 -5.24
C ASN A 168 -7.11 -16.03 -5.56
N ARG A 169 -8.38 -15.99 -5.13
CA ARG A 169 -9.35 -17.07 -5.37
C ARG A 169 -9.51 -17.35 -6.86
N PHE A 170 -9.62 -16.29 -7.67
CA PHE A 170 -9.91 -16.39 -9.10
C PHE A 170 -8.72 -16.07 -10.02
N TYR A 171 -7.48 -16.16 -9.50
CA TYR A 171 -6.29 -15.75 -10.23
C TYR A 171 -6.12 -16.52 -11.53
N ILE A 172 -6.43 -17.82 -11.50
CA ILE A 172 -6.62 -18.66 -12.67
C ILE A 172 -8.11 -19.03 -12.74
N LYS A 173 -8.79 -18.57 -13.79
CA LYS A 173 -10.20 -18.88 -14.08
C LYS A 173 -10.29 -19.50 -15.49
N ASP A 174 -10.96 -20.63 -15.61
CA ASP A 174 -11.10 -21.38 -16.87
C ASP A 174 -9.76 -21.66 -17.58
N GLY A 175 -8.73 -22.01 -16.79
CA GLY A 175 -7.38 -22.29 -17.27
C GLY A 175 -6.58 -21.07 -17.75
N LYS A 176 -7.06 -19.85 -17.49
CA LYS A 176 -6.41 -18.60 -17.90
C LYS A 176 -6.13 -17.69 -16.73
N ARG A 177 -4.97 -17.01 -16.77
CA ARG A 177 -4.62 -15.96 -15.82
C ARG A 177 -5.59 -14.78 -15.98
N LEU A 178 -6.18 -14.37 -14.87
CA LEU A 178 -7.07 -13.21 -14.79
C LEU A 178 -6.30 -11.95 -15.19
N LYS A 179 -6.90 -11.11 -16.03
CA LYS A 179 -6.25 -9.88 -16.53
C LYS A 179 -6.76 -8.64 -15.84
N SER A 180 -8.02 -8.63 -15.43
CA SER A 180 -8.69 -7.53 -14.76
C SER A 180 -9.69 -8.06 -13.73
N ILE A 181 -9.88 -7.35 -12.62
CA ILE A 181 -10.98 -7.60 -11.70
C ILE A 181 -12.34 -7.55 -12.41
N LEU A 182 -12.47 -6.70 -13.43
CA LEU A 182 -13.69 -6.55 -14.22
C LEU A 182 -14.07 -7.80 -15.02
N ASP A 183 -13.11 -8.71 -15.26
CA ASP A 183 -13.35 -9.97 -15.97
C ASP A 183 -14.01 -11.03 -15.07
N LEU A 184 -14.12 -10.76 -13.75
CA LEU A 184 -14.89 -11.59 -12.83
C LEU A 184 -16.39 -11.26 -12.85
N SER A 185 -16.79 -10.13 -13.44
CA SER A 185 -18.21 -9.80 -13.59
C SER A 185 -18.89 -10.70 -14.62
N GLU A 186 -20.05 -11.22 -14.25
CA GLU A 186 -20.89 -12.06 -15.11
C GLU A 186 -22.04 -11.28 -15.77
N GLY A 187 -22.18 -9.98 -15.48
CA GLY A 187 -23.29 -9.16 -15.99
C GLY A 187 -22.88 -8.10 -17.00
N PHE A 188 -23.88 -7.38 -17.51
CA PHE A 188 -23.70 -6.35 -18.53
C PHE A 188 -22.87 -5.17 -18.04
N ASN A 189 -22.99 -4.80 -16.76
CA ASN A 189 -22.12 -3.82 -16.14
C ASN A 189 -20.92 -4.53 -15.49
N LYS A 190 -19.73 -4.38 -16.09
CA LYS A 190 -18.52 -5.00 -15.53
C LYS A 190 -18.19 -4.54 -14.11
N HIS A 191 -18.59 -3.34 -13.71
CA HIS A 191 -18.31 -2.81 -12.35
C HIS A 191 -19.18 -3.44 -11.26
N GLN A 192 -20.21 -4.22 -11.61
CA GLN A 192 -21.03 -4.91 -10.61
C GLN A 192 -20.23 -5.96 -9.80
N ILE A 193 -19.01 -6.32 -10.22
CA ILE A 193 -18.13 -7.18 -9.42
C ILE A 193 -17.87 -6.60 -8.03
N PHE A 194 -17.84 -5.28 -7.89
CA PHE A 194 -17.68 -4.61 -6.59
C PHE A 194 -18.94 -4.72 -5.71
N ASP A 195 -20.07 -5.14 -6.28
CA ASP A 195 -21.33 -5.44 -5.57
C ASP A 195 -21.48 -6.92 -5.22
N ALA A 196 -20.57 -7.79 -5.67
CA ALA A 196 -20.59 -9.20 -5.29
C ALA A 196 -20.42 -9.34 -3.78
N ARG A 197 -21.26 -10.18 -3.16
CA ARG A 197 -21.27 -10.38 -1.70
C ARG A 197 -20.40 -11.58 -1.35
N PHE A 198 -19.29 -11.33 -0.65
CA PHE A 198 -18.30 -12.37 -0.31
C PHE A 198 -17.47 -12.07 0.94
N ILE A 199 -17.69 -10.92 1.56
CA ILE A 199 -16.90 -10.42 2.69
C ILE A 199 -17.70 -10.63 3.97
N ARG A 200 -17.08 -11.19 5.01
CA ARG A 200 -17.64 -11.21 6.38
C ARG A 200 -16.87 -10.23 7.23
N VAL A 201 -17.56 -9.20 7.72
CA VAL A 201 -17.02 -8.22 8.67
C VAL A 201 -18.03 -8.00 9.79
N HIS A 202 -17.56 -8.06 11.04
CA HIS A 202 -18.32 -7.87 12.28
C HIS A 202 -19.64 -8.65 12.40
N SER A 203 -19.83 -9.70 11.57
CA SER A 203 -21.02 -10.53 11.47
C SER A 203 -20.78 -11.68 10.48
N GLU A 204 -21.70 -12.66 10.49
CA GLU A 204 -21.77 -13.72 9.48
C GLU A 204 -22.50 -13.29 8.19
N GLU A 205 -22.97 -12.05 8.09
CA GLU A 205 -23.60 -11.57 6.86
C GLU A 205 -22.54 -11.28 5.80
N LEU A 206 -22.74 -11.82 4.60
CA LEU A 206 -21.90 -11.51 3.45
C LEU A 206 -22.22 -10.11 2.92
N VAL A 207 -21.20 -9.28 2.80
CA VAL A 207 -21.26 -7.94 2.21
C VAL A 207 -20.31 -7.81 1.02
N SER A 208 -20.46 -6.72 0.27
CA SER A 208 -19.64 -6.43 -0.91
C SER A 208 -18.54 -5.42 -0.61
N LEU A 209 -17.56 -5.30 -1.52
CA LEU A 209 -16.55 -4.23 -1.47
C LEU A 209 -17.22 -2.85 -1.45
N ASN A 210 -18.23 -2.63 -2.30
CA ASN A 210 -19.02 -1.39 -2.29
C ASN A 210 -19.74 -1.17 -0.95
N THR A 211 -20.20 -2.21 -0.26
CA THR A 211 -20.79 -2.04 1.08
C THR A 211 -19.74 -1.58 2.09
N VAL A 212 -18.55 -2.20 2.07
CA VAL A 212 -17.45 -1.80 2.96
C VAL A 212 -17.04 -0.34 2.72
N GLU A 213 -16.85 0.06 1.46
CA GLU A 213 -16.43 1.43 1.10
C GLU A 213 -17.57 2.45 1.26
N LYS A 214 -18.69 2.25 0.56
CA LYS A 214 -19.72 3.29 0.36
C LYS A 214 -20.76 3.35 1.46
N LYS A 215 -20.88 2.31 2.28
CA LYS A 215 -21.81 2.30 3.42
C LYS A 215 -21.07 2.43 4.73
N TYR A 216 -20.08 1.57 4.97
CA TYR A 216 -19.40 1.54 6.27
C TYR A 216 -18.34 2.63 6.41
N LEU A 217 -17.37 2.69 5.49
CA LEU A 217 -16.29 3.67 5.54
C LEU A 217 -16.81 5.10 5.27
N SER A 218 -17.59 5.28 4.20
CA SER A 218 -18.18 6.57 3.84
C SER A 218 -19.12 7.12 4.93
N GLY A 219 -19.85 6.24 5.63
CA GLY A 219 -20.68 6.63 6.78
C GLY A 219 -19.88 7.14 7.99
N LEU A 220 -18.61 6.74 8.14
CA LEU A 220 -17.71 7.21 9.22
C LEU A 220 -16.97 8.49 8.84
N THR A 221 -16.78 8.75 7.56
CA THR A 221 -16.06 9.94 7.05
C THR A 221 -17.00 11.05 6.58
N ASN A 222 -18.27 10.73 6.38
CA ASN A 222 -19.27 11.59 5.72
C ASN A 222 -18.81 12.10 4.35
N ASP A 223 -17.98 11.33 3.65
CA ASP A 223 -17.41 11.69 2.35
C ASP A 223 -16.55 12.95 2.35
N GLN A 224 -16.04 13.38 3.53
CA GLN A 224 -15.28 14.63 3.70
C GLN A 224 -13.76 14.46 3.67
N ASP A 225 -13.27 13.24 3.43
CA ASP A 225 -11.84 12.96 3.40
C ASP A 225 -11.47 12.22 2.11
N GLY A 226 -10.87 12.97 1.18
CA GLY A 226 -10.53 12.45 -0.15
C GLY A 226 -9.39 11.43 -0.12
N ARG A 227 -8.61 11.38 0.97
CA ARG A 227 -7.45 10.47 1.09
C ARG A 227 -7.88 9.01 1.14
N TYR A 228 -9.13 8.69 1.53
CA TYR A 228 -9.60 7.30 1.51
C TYR A 228 -9.65 6.71 0.10
N HIS A 229 -9.87 7.50 -0.95
CA HIS A 229 -9.76 7.03 -2.35
C HIS A 229 -8.34 6.67 -2.76
N PHE A 230 -7.35 7.07 -1.96
CA PHE A 230 -5.95 6.65 -2.08
C PHE A 230 -5.62 5.43 -1.23
N ALA A 231 -6.44 5.15 -0.20
CA ALA A 231 -6.22 4.09 0.76
C ALA A 231 -6.96 2.79 0.41
N VAL A 232 -8.13 2.86 -0.24
CA VAL A 232 -8.87 1.68 -0.71
C VAL A 232 -8.50 1.32 -2.14
N ILE A 233 -8.03 0.08 -2.36
CA ILE A 233 -7.46 -0.35 -3.64
C ILE A 233 -8.40 -1.20 -4.48
N CYS A 234 -8.68 -0.74 -5.69
CA CYS A 234 -9.42 -1.44 -6.73
C CYS A 234 -8.67 -2.62 -7.40
N VAL A 235 -7.54 -3.06 -6.83
CA VAL A 235 -6.67 -4.15 -7.34
C VAL A 235 -6.34 -4.06 -8.83
N SER A 236 -6.14 -2.83 -9.32
CA SER A 236 -5.83 -2.53 -10.72
C SER A 236 -4.60 -1.63 -10.86
N LYS A 237 -3.90 -1.70 -12.00
CA LYS A 237 -2.70 -0.90 -12.27
C LYS A 237 -2.96 0.59 -12.23
N GLY A 238 -4.19 1.04 -12.49
CA GLY A 238 -4.59 2.43 -12.36
C GLY A 238 -4.76 2.91 -10.92
N CYS A 239 -4.76 2.00 -9.94
CA CYS A 239 -4.97 2.35 -8.54
C CYS A 239 -3.75 3.10 -7.94
N PRO A 240 -3.95 3.80 -6.82
CA PRO A 240 -2.88 4.30 -5.94
C PRO A 240 -1.89 3.21 -5.51
N ILE A 241 -0.81 3.58 -4.81
CA ILE A 241 0.03 2.56 -4.17
C ILE A 241 -0.78 1.78 -3.12
N THR A 242 -0.37 0.55 -2.86
CA THR A 242 -0.94 -0.30 -1.81
C THR A 242 0.08 -0.35 -0.68
N LEU A 243 -0.30 0.00 0.55
CA LEU A 243 0.62 -0.14 1.67
C LEU A 243 0.92 -1.63 1.92
N ASN A 244 2.19 -1.93 2.18
CA ASN A 244 2.66 -3.26 2.57
C ASN A 244 2.51 -3.53 4.07
N LYS A 245 1.63 -2.79 4.74
CA LYS A 245 1.34 -2.88 6.17
C LYS A 245 -0.11 -2.50 6.44
N ALA A 246 -0.62 -2.93 7.58
CA ALA A 246 -1.96 -2.62 8.05
C ALA A 246 -2.11 -1.13 8.38
N TYR A 247 -3.30 -0.60 8.14
CA TYR A 247 -3.72 0.68 8.71
C TYR A 247 -4.01 0.51 10.20
N ARG A 248 -3.55 1.44 11.04
CA ARG A 248 -3.64 1.36 12.50
C ARG A 248 -4.25 2.63 13.07
N GLU A 249 -5.03 2.49 14.15
CA GLU A 249 -5.75 3.60 14.78
C GLU A 249 -4.81 4.77 15.14
N GLU A 250 -3.65 4.45 15.70
CA GLU A 250 -2.71 5.40 16.30
C GLU A 250 -2.02 6.28 15.27
N ILE A 251 -1.88 5.79 14.03
CA ILE A 251 -1.13 6.43 12.95
C ILE A 251 -1.93 6.58 11.65
N LEU A 252 -3.24 6.33 11.69
CA LEU A 252 -4.12 6.32 10.51
C LEU A 252 -3.99 7.60 9.68
N GLU A 253 -4.02 8.77 10.34
CA GLU A 253 -3.93 10.06 9.67
C GLU A 253 -2.61 10.24 8.90
N THR A 254 -1.50 9.79 9.49
CA THR A 254 -0.18 9.79 8.88
C THR A 254 -0.16 8.83 7.69
N GLN A 255 -0.66 7.61 7.85
CA GLN A 255 -0.72 6.61 6.77
C GLN A 255 -1.55 7.08 5.58
N LEU A 256 -2.69 7.75 5.83
CA LEU A 256 -3.55 8.33 4.78
C LEU A 256 -2.84 9.46 4.02
N ASP A 257 -2.08 10.30 4.72
CA ASP A 257 -1.32 11.37 4.08
C ASP A 257 -0.12 10.83 3.29
N GLU A 258 0.61 9.87 3.84
CA GLU A 258 1.74 9.17 3.18
C GLU A 258 1.30 8.49 1.89
N VAL A 259 0.26 7.65 1.94
CA VAL A 259 -0.22 6.91 0.76
C VAL A 259 -0.71 7.86 -0.33
N THR A 260 -1.35 8.98 0.07
CA THR A 260 -1.82 10.01 -0.87
C THR A 260 -0.63 10.70 -1.55
N LYS A 261 0.31 11.22 -0.76
CA LYS A 261 1.51 11.92 -1.26
C LYS A 261 2.33 11.03 -2.19
N ALA A 262 2.65 9.82 -1.75
CA ALA A 262 3.43 8.87 -2.54
C ALA A 262 2.70 8.52 -3.84
N SER A 263 1.37 8.34 -3.78
CA SER A 263 0.59 8.04 -4.97
C SER A 263 0.60 9.17 -6.00
N LEU A 264 0.51 10.44 -5.56
CA LEU A 264 0.49 11.58 -6.47
C LEU A 264 1.79 11.75 -7.28
N LEU A 265 2.90 11.14 -6.85
CA LEU A 265 4.16 11.12 -7.60
C LEU A 265 4.12 10.19 -8.82
N LEU A 266 3.15 9.28 -8.88
CA LEU A 266 3.07 8.29 -9.95
C LEU A 266 2.50 8.91 -11.23
N PRO A 267 3.08 8.61 -12.41
CA PRO A 267 2.56 9.09 -13.71
C PRO A 267 1.11 8.67 -13.99
N ARG A 268 0.65 7.57 -13.38
CA ARG A 268 -0.75 7.12 -13.48
C ARG A 268 -1.70 7.90 -12.56
N MET A 269 -1.21 8.75 -11.68
CA MET A 269 -2.05 9.60 -10.85
C MET A 269 -2.07 11.01 -11.40
N ILE A 270 -0.90 11.55 -11.75
CA ILE A 270 -0.73 12.85 -12.39
C ILE A 270 0.35 12.73 -13.47
N LYS A 271 0.01 13.12 -14.71
CA LYS A 271 0.96 13.24 -15.82
C LYS A 271 0.88 14.62 -16.45
N HIS A 272 2.01 15.30 -16.52
CA HIS A 272 2.13 16.56 -17.25
C HIS A 272 2.59 16.29 -18.68
N ASP A 273 1.84 16.80 -19.64
CA ASP A 273 2.19 16.82 -21.06
C ASP A 273 2.43 18.27 -21.47
N ASN A 274 3.71 18.61 -21.66
CA ASN A 274 4.12 19.97 -22.00
C ASN A 274 3.87 20.31 -23.46
N ASP A 275 3.85 19.32 -24.35
CA ASP A 275 3.63 19.51 -25.79
C ASP A 275 2.16 19.84 -26.06
N ASP A 276 1.26 19.07 -25.43
CA ASP A 276 -0.19 19.26 -25.53
C ASP A 276 -0.72 20.34 -24.54
N LYS A 277 0.14 20.86 -23.65
CA LYS A 277 -0.21 21.79 -22.56
C LYS A 277 -1.41 21.28 -21.76
N LYS A 278 -1.32 20.03 -21.29
CA LYS A 278 -2.35 19.37 -20.48
C LYS A 278 -1.76 18.69 -19.26
N THR A 279 -2.55 18.66 -18.19
CA THR A 279 -2.28 17.81 -17.02
C THR A 279 -3.34 16.72 -17.00
N TYR A 280 -2.90 15.49 -17.16
CA TYR A 280 -3.74 14.31 -17.11
C TYR A 280 -3.82 13.80 -15.68
N LEU A 281 -5.01 13.80 -15.11
CA LEU A 281 -5.31 13.28 -13.79
C LEU A 281 -5.95 11.89 -13.89
N THR A 282 -5.71 11.05 -12.88
CA THR A 282 -6.46 9.80 -12.72
C THR A 282 -7.97 10.04 -12.69
N LYS A 283 -8.74 9.02 -13.10
CA LYS A 283 -10.20 9.03 -13.05
C LYS A 283 -10.79 9.07 -11.65
N LEU A 284 -10.01 8.79 -10.61
CA LEU A 284 -10.48 8.95 -9.23
C LEU A 284 -10.97 10.38 -8.96
N PHE A 285 -10.25 11.39 -9.46
CA PHE A 285 -10.63 12.79 -9.34
C PHE A 285 -11.88 13.18 -10.15
N ASP A 286 -12.30 12.34 -11.10
CA ASP A 286 -13.54 12.49 -11.89
C ASP A 286 -14.71 11.79 -11.17
N TRP A 287 -14.49 10.56 -10.70
CA TRP A 287 -15.52 9.75 -10.06
C TRP A 287 -15.91 10.24 -8.67
N TYR A 288 -14.97 10.82 -7.94
CA TYR A 288 -15.13 11.24 -6.55
C TYR A 288 -14.82 12.72 -6.35
N GLU A 289 -15.04 13.54 -7.39
CA GLU A 289 -14.79 15.00 -7.36
C GLU A 289 -15.36 15.66 -6.10
N ASP A 290 -16.62 15.33 -5.77
CA ASP A 290 -17.34 15.90 -4.62
C ASP A 290 -16.60 15.66 -3.29
N HIS A 291 -15.92 14.53 -3.12
CA HIS A 291 -15.21 14.20 -1.88
C HIS A 291 -13.93 15.03 -1.75
N PHE A 292 -13.19 15.22 -2.86
CA PHE A 292 -12.00 16.08 -2.88
C PHE A 292 -12.36 17.57 -2.70
N VAL A 293 -13.50 17.99 -3.25
CA VAL A 293 -14.05 19.33 -3.05
C VAL A 293 -14.49 19.51 -1.59
N ALA A 294 -15.13 18.51 -0.99
CA ALA A 294 -15.53 18.57 0.43
C ALA A 294 -14.32 18.69 1.37
N ASP A 295 -13.23 17.98 1.08
CA ASP A 295 -12.01 17.99 1.90
C ASP A 295 -11.23 19.32 1.80
N LYS A 296 -10.88 19.76 0.59
CA LYS A 296 -9.97 20.91 0.37
C LYS A 296 -10.56 22.07 -0.45
N GLY A 297 -11.85 22.04 -0.75
CA GLY A 297 -12.55 23.08 -1.51
C GLY A 297 -12.41 22.97 -3.03
N SER A 298 -11.43 22.20 -3.54
CA SER A 298 -11.33 21.81 -4.96
C SER A 298 -10.35 20.67 -5.15
N VAL A 299 -10.49 19.91 -6.25
CA VAL A 299 -9.51 18.90 -6.69
C VAL A 299 -8.09 19.49 -6.78
N LYS A 300 -7.96 20.72 -7.30
CA LYS A 300 -6.66 21.39 -7.40
C LYS A 300 -6.06 21.66 -6.03
N ALA A 301 -6.86 22.19 -5.10
CA ALA A 301 -6.40 22.46 -3.75
C ALA A 301 -6.00 21.18 -3.01
N PHE A 302 -6.75 20.08 -3.21
CA PHE A 302 -6.39 18.77 -2.68
C PHE A 302 -5.02 18.29 -3.19
N ILE A 303 -4.82 18.28 -4.51
CA ILE A 303 -3.55 17.87 -5.11
C ILE A 303 -2.37 18.71 -4.59
N GLN A 304 -2.53 20.03 -4.54
CA GLN A 304 -1.48 20.96 -4.08
C GLN A 304 -1.18 20.81 -2.60
N HIS A 305 -2.19 20.55 -1.77
CA HIS A 305 -2.00 20.31 -0.34
C HIS A 305 -1.14 19.07 -0.07
N HIS A 306 -1.33 18.01 -0.86
CA HIS A 306 -0.56 16.77 -0.77
C HIS A 306 0.68 16.74 -1.69
N GLY A 307 1.18 17.91 -2.10
CA GLY A 307 2.48 18.04 -2.77
C GLY A 307 2.52 17.67 -4.25
N GLY A 308 1.37 17.40 -4.88
CA GLY A 308 1.25 17.30 -6.32
C GLY A 308 1.04 18.68 -6.97
N ASP A 309 1.17 18.75 -8.30
CA ASP A 309 1.01 19.98 -9.05
C ASP A 309 -0.02 19.85 -10.18
N ILE A 310 -0.59 20.99 -10.60
CA ILE A 310 -1.39 21.11 -11.83
C ILE A 310 -0.80 22.27 -12.64
N LEU A 311 -0.04 21.92 -13.66
CA LEU A 311 0.71 22.90 -14.47
C LEU A 311 -0.11 23.46 -15.64
N HIS A 312 -1.08 22.69 -16.13
CA HIS A 312 -1.81 23.00 -17.35
C HIS A 312 -3.30 22.70 -17.23
N LYS A 313 -4.05 22.82 -18.34
CA LYS A 313 -5.47 22.48 -18.39
C LYS A 313 -5.68 21.00 -18.05
N VAL A 314 -6.59 20.73 -17.12
CA VAL A 314 -6.89 19.37 -16.64
C VAL A 314 -7.63 18.55 -17.72
N LYS A 315 -7.21 17.30 -17.86
CA LYS A 315 -7.94 16.21 -18.52
C LYS A 315 -7.86 14.96 -17.66
N PHE A 316 -8.78 14.03 -17.86
CA PHE A 316 -8.71 12.72 -17.23
C PHE A 316 -8.13 11.70 -18.18
N GLN A 317 -7.15 10.94 -17.70
CA GLN A 317 -6.58 9.83 -18.46
C GLN A 317 -7.52 8.62 -18.48
N LYS A 318 -7.24 7.66 -19.35
CA LYS A 318 -7.92 6.36 -19.32
C LYS A 318 -7.48 5.58 -18.06
N TYR A 319 -8.44 5.02 -17.35
CA TYR A 319 -8.16 4.18 -16.18
C TYR A 319 -7.71 2.78 -16.60
N ASP A 320 -6.59 2.32 -16.03
CA ASP A 320 -6.06 0.98 -16.28
C ASP A 320 -6.65 -0.03 -15.28
N TRP A 321 -7.58 -0.85 -15.80
CA TRP A 321 -8.26 -1.90 -15.03
C TRP A 321 -7.49 -3.23 -15.03
N THR A 322 -6.33 -3.33 -15.67
CA THR A 322 -5.52 -4.56 -15.57
C THR A 322 -5.03 -4.77 -14.14
N LEU A 323 -4.81 -6.01 -13.70
CA LEU A 323 -4.44 -6.29 -12.30
C LEU A 323 -3.13 -5.60 -11.89
N ASN A 324 -3.09 -5.08 -10.65
CA ASN A 324 -1.88 -4.51 -10.02
C ASN A 324 -0.86 -5.58 -9.57
N GLY A 325 -0.69 -6.63 -10.36
CA GLY A 325 0.25 -7.70 -10.10
C GLY A 325 1.66 -7.41 -10.62
N LEU A 326 2.61 -8.24 -10.22
CA LEU A 326 3.94 -8.32 -10.84
C LEU A 326 3.79 -8.57 -12.35
N THR A 327 4.68 -7.97 -13.14
CA THR A 327 4.79 -8.20 -14.58
C THR A 327 6.10 -8.91 -14.90
N SER A 328 6.24 -9.45 -16.11
CA SER A 328 7.51 -10.04 -16.57
C SER A 328 8.69 -9.05 -16.57
N GLU A 329 8.40 -7.74 -16.54
CA GLU A 329 9.40 -6.66 -16.44
C GLU A 329 9.67 -6.22 -14.99
N THR A 330 9.03 -6.86 -14.03
CA THR A 330 9.21 -6.61 -12.60
C THR A 330 10.24 -7.60 -12.10
N VAL A 331 11.51 -7.22 -12.17
CA VAL A 331 12.61 -8.01 -11.60
C VAL A 331 12.62 -7.75 -10.10
N ILE A 332 12.15 -8.73 -9.33
CA ILE A 332 12.38 -8.83 -7.89
C ILE A 332 13.17 -10.12 -7.73
N ASP A 333 14.33 -10.06 -7.10
CA ASP A 333 15.08 -11.27 -6.82
C ASP A 333 14.21 -12.20 -5.96
N GLU A 334 14.17 -13.49 -6.26
CA GLU A 334 13.39 -14.43 -5.44
C GLU A 334 13.92 -14.45 -4.00
N ASP A 335 15.22 -14.20 -3.81
CA ASP A 335 15.85 -14.07 -2.49
C ASP A 335 15.42 -12.80 -1.72
N ASP A 336 14.93 -11.77 -2.41
CA ASP A 336 14.47 -10.51 -1.79
C ASP A 336 12.98 -10.57 -1.38
N LYS A 337 12.26 -11.65 -1.73
CA LYS A 337 10.86 -11.79 -1.35
C LYS A 337 10.72 -12.18 0.11
N PRO A 338 9.94 -11.45 0.93
CA PRO A 338 9.79 -11.78 2.34
C PRO A 338 9.21 -13.19 2.53
N GLU A 339 9.80 -14.00 3.41
CA GLU A 339 9.25 -15.31 3.74
C GLU A 339 8.00 -15.20 4.61
N LEU A 340 7.10 -16.19 4.51
CA LEU A 340 6.01 -16.30 5.46
C LEU A 340 6.59 -16.80 6.78
N PRO A 341 6.37 -16.10 7.91
CA PRO A 341 6.85 -16.56 9.21
C PRO A 341 6.14 -17.87 9.60
N SER A 342 6.84 -18.70 10.36
CA SER A 342 6.35 -19.98 10.86
C SER A 342 5.07 -19.85 11.70
N GLU A 343 4.32 -20.93 11.86
CA GLU A 343 3.06 -20.90 12.62
C GLU A 343 3.25 -20.49 14.10
N GLU A 344 4.42 -20.76 14.68
CA GLU A 344 4.80 -20.38 16.05
C GLU A 344 5.09 -18.88 16.14
N GLU A 345 5.83 -18.32 15.19
CA GLU A 345 6.11 -16.88 15.10
C GLU A 345 4.84 -16.07 14.88
N GLN A 346 3.86 -16.63 14.16
CA GLN A 346 2.51 -16.05 14.00
C GLN A 346 1.69 -16.06 15.30
N GLN A 347 2.05 -16.86 16.29
CA GLN A 347 1.31 -17.06 17.54
C GLN A 347 1.93 -16.35 18.75
N GLY A 348 3.06 -15.66 18.58
CA GLY A 348 3.65 -14.80 19.62
C GLY A 348 4.13 -15.59 20.83
N GLY A 349 5.23 -16.34 20.67
CA GLY A 349 6.02 -16.84 21.80
C GLY A 349 7.03 -15.80 22.28
N GLU A 350 7.21 -15.68 23.60
CA GLU A 350 8.40 -15.03 24.17
C GLU A 350 9.65 -15.83 23.78
N GLY A 351 10.26 -15.46 22.65
CA GLY A 351 11.65 -15.77 22.39
C GLY A 351 12.52 -14.96 23.34
N SER A 352 12.84 -15.54 24.48
CA SER A 352 14.01 -15.14 25.27
C SER A 352 15.21 -15.01 24.34
N GLY A 353 15.94 -13.90 24.46
CA GLY A 353 17.18 -13.74 23.70
C GLY A 353 18.19 -14.78 24.12
N GLU A 354 18.71 -15.54 23.15
CA GLU A 354 20.12 -15.95 23.04
C GLU A 354 20.34 -16.76 21.76
N GLY A 355 21.37 -16.38 21.00
CA GLY A 355 22.15 -17.25 20.12
C GLY A 355 21.47 -17.92 18.92
N ALA A 356 21.40 -17.21 17.79
CA ALA A 356 21.51 -17.84 16.47
C ALA A 356 22.86 -17.44 15.87
N ASP A 357 23.92 -18.05 16.38
CA ASP A 357 25.13 -18.32 15.60
C ASP A 357 24.98 -19.72 15.02
N SER A 358 24.66 -19.78 13.73
CA SER A 358 25.26 -20.76 12.81
C SER A 358 24.80 -20.49 11.38
N GLY A 359 25.72 -19.93 10.60
CA GLY A 359 25.94 -20.33 9.20
C GLY A 359 24.85 -20.01 8.18
N ASP A 360 24.90 -18.80 7.62
CA ASP A 360 24.69 -18.59 6.19
C ASP A 360 25.63 -17.46 5.76
N GLU A 361 26.90 -17.82 5.54
CA GLU A 361 27.78 -17.08 4.64
C GLU A 361 27.25 -17.31 3.21
N ASP A 362 27.10 -16.20 2.46
CA ASP A 362 26.73 -16.10 1.03
C ASP A 362 25.28 -15.66 0.68
N ARG A 363 24.81 -14.58 1.32
CA ARG A 363 24.16 -13.50 0.56
C ARG A 363 24.96 -12.23 0.81
N ALA A 364 25.77 -11.80 -0.14
CA ALA A 364 26.66 -10.66 0.05
C ALA A 364 25.85 -9.39 0.31
N ASN A 365 25.60 -9.09 1.59
CA ASN A 365 25.09 -7.81 2.03
C ASN A 365 26.02 -6.74 1.44
N PRO A 366 25.54 -5.87 0.54
CA PRO A 366 26.39 -4.89 -0.16
C PRO A 366 27.06 -3.90 0.80
N CYS A 367 26.54 -3.81 2.03
CA CYS A 367 27.09 -3.02 3.13
C CYS A 367 28.02 -3.81 4.05
N ALA A 368 28.18 -5.13 3.87
CA ALA A 368 29.05 -5.96 4.73
C ALA A 368 30.51 -5.50 4.68
N ALA A 369 30.99 -5.15 3.48
CA ALA A 369 32.33 -4.60 3.28
C ALA A 369 32.51 -3.21 3.93
N LEU A 370 31.40 -2.54 4.29
CA LEU A 370 31.42 -1.25 4.96
C LEU A 370 31.37 -1.36 6.48
N ILE A 371 31.19 -2.55 7.07
CA ILE A 371 31.23 -2.74 8.54
C ILE A 371 32.69 -2.66 9.01
N GLN A 372 32.97 -1.80 9.99
CA GLN A 372 34.32 -1.55 10.51
C GLN A 372 34.56 -2.13 11.91
N SER A 373 33.51 -2.60 12.60
CA SER A 373 33.64 -3.25 13.91
C SER A 373 32.50 -4.23 14.18
N GLU A 374 32.71 -5.18 15.08
CA GLU A 374 31.67 -6.15 15.50
C GLU A 374 30.45 -5.48 16.17
N GLN A 375 30.60 -4.24 16.63
CA GLN A 375 29.53 -3.47 17.27
C GLN A 375 28.64 -2.72 16.29
N GLU A 376 29.00 -2.72 15.00
CA GLU A 376 28.25 -2.10 13.92
C GLU A 376 27.29 -3.11 13.27
N LYS A 377 26.01 -2.75 13.19
CA LYS A 377 24.99 -3.53 12.48
C LYS A 377 24.34 -2.67 11.39
N VAL A 378 24.30 -3.17 10.16
CA VAL A 378 23.55 -2.55 9.06
C VAL A 378 22.07 -2.57 9.41
N ILE A 379 21.43 -1.40 9.35
CA ILE A 379 20.01 -1.18 9.63
C ILE A 379 19.23 -0.96 8.35
N SER A 380 19.83 -0.33 7.34
CA SER A 380 19.16 -0.10 6.06
C SER A 380 20.17 0.10 4.94
N VAL A 381 19.78 -0.28 3.73
CA VAL A 381 20.59 -0.13 2.51
C VAL A 381 19.92 0.92 1.61
N CYS A 382 20.61 2.02 1.32
CA CYS A 382 20.09 3.17 0.59
C CYS A 382 20.76 3.31 -0.79
N ARG A 383 20.15 2.71 -1.82
CA ARG A 383 20.70 2.71 -3.18
C ARG A 383 19.85 3.43 -4.24
N ASN A 384 18.58 3.69 -3.95
CA ASN A 384 17.67 4.25 -4.94
C ASN A 384 17.71 5.79 -4.95
N LEU A 385 18.49 6.40 -5.84
CA LEU A 385 18.54 7.87 -5.92
C LEU A 385 17.21 8.48 -6.39
N ILE A 386 16.41 9.02 -5.47
CA ILE A 386 15.13 9.71 -5.74
C ILE A 386 15.36 11.14 -6.26
N SER A 387 16.34 11.87 -5.70
CA SER A 387 16.65 13.23 -6.13
C SER A 387 18.09 13.62 -5.86
N GLY A 388 18.87 13.85 -6.92
CA GLY A 388 20.26 14.32 -6.87
C GLY A 388 20.43 15.74 -7.42
N LYS A 389 19.75 16.75 -6.87
CA LYS A 389 19.74 18.15 -7.42
C LYS A 389 21.13 18.68 -7.79
N GLU A 390 21.28 19.35 -8.94
CA GLU A 390 22.55 19.96 -9.39
C GLU A 390 23.19 20.82 -8.29
N HIS A 391 24.48 20.58 -8.02
CA HIS A 391 25.22 21.41 -7.08
C HIS A 391 25.47 22.81 -7.69
N LYS A 392 25.06 23.86 -6.97
CA LYS A 392 25.01 25.23 -7.53
C LYS A 392 26.35 25.76 -8.03
N LEU A 393 27.45 25.39 -7.38
CA LEU A 393 28.80 25.90 -7.65
C LEU A 393 29.62 25.00 -8.57
N THR A 394 29.70 23.71 -8.24
CA THR A 394 30.49 22.77 -9.05
C THR A 394 29.76 22.33 -10.31
N LYS A 395 28.42 22.46 -10.34
CA LYS A 395 27.55 22.02 -11.44
C LYS A 395 27.48 20.50 -11.60
N ASN A 396 27.80 19.76 -10.54
CA ASN A 396 27.77 18.31 -10.55
C ASN A 396 26.39 17.78 -10.14
N THR A 397 25.93 16.70 -10.77
CA THR A 397 24.67 16.00 -10.49
C THR A 397 25.00 14.59 -9.96
N VAL A 398 24.33 14.12 -8.89
CA VAL A 398 24.53 12.79 -8.31
C VAL A 398 23.73 11.90 -9.24
N THR A 399 24.37 10.86 -9.72
CA THR A 399 23.78 9.91 -10.66
C THR A 399 23.50 8.59 -9.98
N GLU A 400 24.18 8.30 -8.88
CA GLU A 400 24.03 7.06 -8.12
C GLU A 400 24.35 7.31 -6.65
N ALA A 401 23.70 6.58 -5.75
CA ALA A 401 24.02 6.54 -4.34
C ALA A 401 24.14 5.08 -3.90
N ASN A 402 25.21 4.75 -3.19
CA ASN A 402 25.44 3.44 -2.59
C ASN A 402 25.73 3.66 -1.11
N LEU A 403 24.69 3.96 -0.33
CA LEU A 403 24.81 4.32 1.08
C LEU A 403 24.20 3.24 1.98
N CYS A 404 24.70 3.14 3.20
CA CYS A 404 24.25 2.20 4.21
C CYS A 404 24.04 2.94 5.53
N ILE A 405 22.90 2.70 6.19
CA ILE A 405 22.66 3.16 7.56
C ILE A 405 23.10 2.05 8.49
N ILE A 406 24.06 2.33 9.35
CA ILE A 406 24.71 1.40 10.27
C ILE A 406 24.47 1.91 11.69
N ARG A 407 24.10 1.04 12.63
CA ARG A 407 24.00 1.39 14.05
C ARG A 407 25.19 0.80 14.80
N ASN A 408 25.94 1.65 15.49
CA ASN A 408 26.92 1.25 16.48
C ASN A 408 26.25 1.22 17.85
N ARG A 409 26.12 0.04 18.46
CA ARG A 409 25.38 -0.14 19.72
C ARG A 409 26.14 0.35 20.95
N GLU A 410 27.47 0.31 20.92
CA GLU A 410 28.31 0.71 22.05
C GLU A 410 28.42 2.24 22.15
N ALA A 411 28.59 2.91 21.02
CA ALA A 411 28.66 4.36 20.96
C ALA A 411 27.29 5.06 20.93
N ASP A 412 26.20 4.29 20.78
CA ASP A 412 24.83 4.78 20.54
C ASP A 412 24.75 5.78 19.37
N LEU A 413 25.44 5.43 18.28
CA LEU A 413 25.54 6.25 17.06
C LEU A 413 24.92 5.53 15.87
N TYR A 414 24.37 6.32 14.96
CA TYR A 414 24.06 5.87 13.61
C TYR A 414 25.05 6.48 12.65
N ILE A 415 25.52 5.67 11.72
CA ILE A 415 26.56 5.98 10.75
C ILE A 415 25.96 5.79 9.36
N ILE A 416 26.13 6.79 8.51
CA ILE A 416 25.82 6.66 7.09
C ILE A 416 27.16 6.50 6.36
N ARG A 417 27.35 5.33 5.76
CA ARG A 417 28.60 4.95 5.10
C ARG A 417 28.37 4.49 3.66
N GLY A 418 29.26 4.84 2.74
CA GLY A 418 29.22 4.38 1.36
C GLY A 418 29.70 5.43 0.37
N GLU A 419 29.16 5.43 -0.85
CA GLU A 419 29.66 6.26 -1.95
C GLU A 419 28.54 6.96 -2.72
N LEU A 420 28.86 8.12 -3.31
CA LEU A 420 28.01 8.86 -4.23
C LEU A 420 28.75 9.09 -5.54
N ASN A 421 28.17 8.61 -6.63
CA ASN A 421 28.68 8.89 -7.97
C ASN A 421 28.04 10.16 -8.50
N SER A 422 28.85 11.05 -9.07
CA SER A 422 28.42 12.32 -9.63
C SER A 422 29.05 12.60 -10.99
N LYS A 423 28.30 13.28 -11.86
CA LYS A 423 28.79 13.78 -13.15
C LYS A 423 28.72 15.30 -13.23
N ASP A 424 29.76 15.93 -13.79
CA ASP A 424 29.74 17.37 -14.11
C ASP A 424 29.14 17.63 -15.51
N LYS A 425 29.04 18.91 -15.91
CA LYS A 425 28.50 19.31 -17.23
C LYS A 425 29.34 18.86 -18.43
N LYS A 426 30.56 18.37 -18.20
CA LYS A 426 31.46 17.84 -19.23
C LYS A 426 31.48 16.30 -19.21
N GLU A 427 30.51 15.68 -18.53
CA GLU A 427 30.41 14.23 -18.35
C GLU A 427 31.60 13.62 -17.60
N VAL A 428 32.32 14.42 -16.81
CA VAL A 428 33.41 13.92 -15.97
C VAL A 428 32.82 13.31 -14.71
N GLU A 429 33.11 12.02 -14.49
CA GLU A 429 32.69 11.26 -13.33
C GLU A 429 33.56 11.57 -12.11
N SER A 430 32.92 11.59 -10.94
CA SER A 430 33.55 11.78 -9.65
C SER A 430 32.83 10.95 -8.59
N VAL A 431 33.59 10.31 -7.71
CA VAL A 431 33.07 9.52 -6.59
C VAL A 431 33.34 10.29 -5.30
N VAL A 432 32.35 10.37 -4.44
CA VAL A 432 32.48 10.97 -3.11
C VAL A 432 32.15 9.92 -2.06
N GLU A 433 33.13 9.57 -1.26
CA GLU A 433 32.94 8.75 -0.08
C GLU A 433 32.13 9.52 0.97
N VAL A 434 31.18 8.82 1.58
CA VAL A 434 30.36 9.28 2.70
C VAL A 434 30.69 8.37 3.88
N ASP A 435 31.15 8.95 4.97
CA ASP A 435 31.30 8.27 6.25
C ASP A 435 31.07 9.30 7.35
N PHE A 436 29.82 9.35 7.84
CA PHE A 436 29.51 10.24 8.96
C PHE A 436 28.59 9.55 9.97
N GLY A 437 28.97 9.69 11.25
CA GLY A 437 28.23 9.15 12.39
C GLY A 437 27.70 10.25 13.30
N ALA A 438 26.48 10.08 13.81
CA ALA A 438 25.87 10.98 14.79
C ALA A 438 24.80 10.28 15.63
N VAL A 439 24.50 10.87 16.80
CA VAL A 439 23.37 10.44 17.64
C VAL A 439 22.08 10.86 16.93
N ALA A 440 21.17 9.91 16.72
CA ALA A 440 19.88 10.19 16.11
C ALA A 440 18.97 10.95 17.06
N LYS A 441 18.26 11.96 16.56
CA LYS A 441 17.12 12.57 17.25
C LYS A 441 15.85 12.15 16.54
N VAL A 442 14.85 11.73 17.30
CA VAL A 442 13.52 11.43 16.76
C VAL A 442 12.70 12.72 16.76
N GLU A 443 12.22 13.12 15.59
CA GLU A 443 11.29 14.24 15.44
C GLU A 443 9.83 13.78 15.58
N ASN A 444 8.92 14.73 15.86
CA ASN A 444 7.50 14.45 16.11
C ASN A 444 6.77 13.79 14.92
N ASN A 445 7.38 13.78 13.74
CA ASN A 445 6.89 13.18 12.50
C ASN A 445 7.60 11.86 12.14
N GLY A 446 8.34 11.25 13.09
CA GLY A 446 8.99 9.95 12.89
C GLY A 446 10.33 9.99 12.16
N TYR A 447 10.83 11.18 11.77
CA TYR A 447 12.15 11.30 11.17
C TYR A 447 13.25 11.14 12.21
N PHE A 448 14.24 10.32 11.88
CA PHE A 448 15.53 10.28 12.58
C PHE A 448 16.45 11.30 11.95
N THR A 449 16.81 12.35 12.68
CA THR A 449 17.74 13.38 12.21
C THR A 449 19.10 13.29 12.89
N TRP A 450 20.14 13.54 12.08
CA TRP A 450 21.55 13.48 12.43
C TRP A 450 22.20 14.80 12.07
N GLU A 451 22.81 15.45 13.06
CA GLU A 451 23.58 16.68 12.84
C GLU A 451 24.92 16.58 13.55
N THR A 452 26.00 16.81 12.81
CA THR A 452 27.35 16.96 13.39
C THR A 452 27.63 18.42 13.72
N LYS A 453 28.29 18.68 14.87
CA LYS A 453 28.63 20.04 15.33
C LYS A 453 29.98 20.57 14.82
N HIS A 454 30.73 19.80 14.05
CA HIS A 454 32.08 20.16 13.58
C HIS A 454 32.07 20.86 12.19
N GLU A 455 33.24 21.24 11.67
CA GLU A 455 33.41 22.20 10.53
C GLU A 455 32.61 21.89 9.25
N TYR A 456 32.11 20.66 9.09
CA TYR A 456 31.24 20.22 8.00
C TYR A 456 29.84 19.96 8.55
N ARG A 457 28.87 20.85 8.28
CA ARG A 457 27.46 20.59 8.61
C ARG A 457 26.92 19.55 7.63
N GLU A 458 26.95 18.30 8.03
CA GLU A 458 26.21 17.22 7.39
C GLU A 458 24.94 16.98 8.20
N GLU A 459 23.80 17.11 7.52
CA GLU A 459 22.47 16.91 8.08
C GLU A 459 21.84 15.75 7.32
N ALA A 460 21.44 14.69 8.01
CA ALA A 460 20.63 13.65 7.39
C ALA A 460 19.35 13.44 8.18
N SER A 461 18.31 13.05 7.47
CA SER A 461 17.00 12.72 8.00
C SER A 461 16.52 11.45 7.32
N PHE A 462 16.31 10.38 8.06
CA PHE A 462 15.73 9.13 7.57
C PHE A 462 14.32 8.98 8.09
N HIS A 463 13.40 8.63 7.19
CA HIS A 463 12.06 8.22 7.58
C HIS A 463 11.96 6.69 7.46
N PRO A 464 11.75 5.95 8.57
CA PRO A 464 11.70 4.49 8.56
C PRO A 464 10.51 3.97 7.75
N ASP A 465 9.37 4.65 7.78
CA ASP A 465 8.19 4.25 7.02
C ASP A 465 8.21 4.65 5.53
N GLU A 466 8.70 5.85 5.19
CA GLU A 466 8.90 6.23 3.77
C GLU A 466 10.14 5.55 3.15
N LEU A 467 10.92 4.80 3.95
CA LEU A 467 12.24 4.25 3.62
C LEU A 467 13.07 5.27 2.83
N THR A 468 13.10 6.51 3.30
CA THR A 468 13.69 7.62 2.54
C THR A 468 14.74 8.31 3.39
N LEU A 469 15.99 8.27 2.92
CA LEU A 469 17.11 9.02 3.44
C LEU A 469 17.25 10.34 2.68
N LYS A 470 17.07 11.45 3.39
CA LYS A 470 17.36 12.80 2.87
C LYS A 470 18.63 13.25 3.56
N PHE A 471 19.70 13.47 2.81
CA PHE A 471 20.95 13.93 3.40
C PHE A 471 21.48 15.17 2.68
N ARG A 472 22.18 16.01 3.45
CA ARG A 472 22.75 17.27 3.02
C ARG A 472 24.25 17.22 3.17
N GLN A 473 24.93 17.27 2.04
CA GLN A 473 26.38 17.22 1.98
C GLN A 473 26.97 18.60 1.73
N ASN A 474 28.09 18.88 2.42
CA ASN A 474 28.90 20.08 2.18
C ASN A 474 30.07 19.73 1.24
N THR A 475 30.30 20.52 0.19
CA THR A 475 31.42 20.29 -0.71
C THR A 475 32.72 20.82 -0.09
N LYS A 476 33.76 19.98 0.01
CA LYS A 476 35.09 20.37 0.52
C LYS A 476 35.56 21.67 -0.15
N GLY A 477 35.95 22.65 0.66
CA GLY A 477 36.50 23.93 0.20
C GLY A 477 35.49 25.05 -0.08
N VAL A 478 34.18 24.81 0.04
CA VAL A 478 33.16 25.86 -0.14
C VAL A 478 32.29 26.02 1.11
N ARG A 479 32.48 27.11 1.85
CA ARG A 479 31.52 27.51 2.89
C ARG A 479 30.20 27.94 2.23
N ARG A 480 29.09 27.26 2.59
CA ARG A 480 27.67 27.63 2.35
C ARG A 480 26.95 27.09 1.10
N SER A 481 27.41 26.01 0.47
CA SER A 481 26.61 25.32 -0.57
C SER A 481 26.18 23.92 -0.10
N LEU A 482 25.00 23.84 0.52
CA LEU A 482 24.39 22.56 0.89
C LEU A 482 23.61 21.99 -0.28
N ARG A 483 23.89 20.73 -0.62
CA ARG A 483 23.15 19.98 -1.61
C ARG A 483 22.14 19.07 -0.92
N LYS A 484 20.87 19.07 -1.32
CA LYS A 484 19.89 18.10 -0.84
C LYS A 484 19.89 16.89 -1.77
N ILE A 485 20.15 15.73 -1.21
CA ILE A 485 20.07 14.44 -1.89
C ILE A 485 18.99 13.62 -1.19
N VAL A 486 18.16 12.93 -1.97
CA VAL A 486 17.10 12.06 -1.47
C VAL A 486 17.33 10.68 -2.06
N VAL A 487 17.40 9.66 -1.21
CA VAL A 487 17.69 8.28 -1.56
C VAL A 487 16.64 7.39 -0.89
N GLY A 488 16.03 6.50 -1.64
CA GLY A 488 15.19 5.42 -1.12
C GLY A 488 16.06 4.29 -0.59
N CYS A 489 15.60 3.67 0.48
CA CYS A 489 16.28 2.64 1.23
C CYS A 489 15.44 1.37 1.35
N GLU A 490 16.06 0.32 1.86
CA GLU A 490 15.52 -1.02 2.12
C GLU A 490 15.83 -1.44 3.56
#